data_AF-A0A9D5ZNG4-F1
#
_entry.id   AF-A0A9D5ZNG4-F1
#
_cell.length_a   1.000
_cell.length_b   1.000
_cell.length_c   1.000
_cell.angle_alpha   90.00
_cell.angle_beta   90.00
_cell.angle_gamma   90.00
#
_symmetry.space_group_name_H-M   'P 1'
#
loop_
_entity.id
_entity.type
_entity.pdbx_description
1 polymer ?
#
loop_
_entity_poly.entity_id
_entity_poly.type
_entity_poly.pdbx_seq_one_letter_code
_entity_poly.pdbx_strand_id
1 'polypeptide(L)'
;MKNVRIQTVIILLFSVIILFLGSILLSIVYEFKTASIAITLIAFMFNILFAYLIIRSVNNKIRSLTADAEEKVDFLNKIPTPVMVVDKQFQVRFVNSTVAQVLKMSPEQCIGQKCYNLFKTPHCNTPECRVGRAMNLDNVFIGDTFANLPIGQLPIRYSGAPLKDINGNINGAIEYVLDISKEMEITKNLSELTNSILAGKLDDRAKEEMFEGNYRQIVEGVNKILSAVITPLKTAAIFVERISKGDIPDKIQGDYKGEFKDIISNLNLLIDSMNQIVHTAQSLANGDITVTITPRSDKDSLMIALSTMIKDFNQIIGNVLSIAEQVSSGSQTLSSTAQELSSSTNTQASSAEEIAASMEEMNANIEQNASNAKATENIAISTSEEAVKGGAAVDKTVTAMKEIADKISIISEITRQTNMLALNAAIEAARAGEHGKGFAVVADAVRKLAERSQAAAASINELSNSSIKIAEEAGSMLQKIVPNIRRTAELVQEISAASNEQKTGGIQVNKAIQQLDQIVQQNAAVAEEMSSTSEELAAQAEYLKDAVSFFKIVKEDKRTDRFEREETSKVHFKKEKSKKEMLLTMDAKTQKRDFLDKDFEKY
;
A
#
# COMPACT_ATOMS: atom_id res chain seq x y z
N MET A 1 3.98 -100.63 -55.17
CA MET A 1 4.47 -101.99 -55.52
C MET A 1 3.44 -103.12 -55.33
N LYS A 2 2.16 -102.91 -55.69
CA LYS A 2 1.14 -104.01 -55.75
C LYS A 2 0.34 -104.07 -57.06
N ASN A 3 0.49 -103.09 -57.95
CA ASN A 3 -0.19 -103.06 -59.26
C ASN A 3 0.68 -103.51 -60.46
N VAL A 4 1.93 -103.94 -60.21
CA VAL A 4 2.82 -104.48 -61.25
C VAL A 4 2.54 -105.96 -61.55
N ARG A 5 1.82 -106.68 -60.67
CA ARG A 5 1.51 -108.11 -60.84
C ARG A 5 0.31 -108.43 -61.75
N ILE A 6 -0.55 -107.47 -62.06
CA ILE A 6 -1.71 -107.70 -62.94
C ILE A 6 -1.33 -107.54 -64.42
N GLN A 7 -0.41 -106.64 -64.75
CA GLN A 7 0.12 -106.48 -66.11
C GLN A 7 0.91 -107.71 -66.57
N THR A 8 1.65 -108.39 -65.68
CA THR A 8 2.41 -109.60 -66.04
C THR A 8 1.49 -110.77 -66.39
N VAL A 9 0.32 -110.87 -65.76
CA VAL A 9 -0.66 -111.95 -66.01
C VAL A 9 -1.42 -111.73 -67.31
N ILE A 10 -1.74 -110.48 -67.68
CA ILE A 10 -2.42 -110.17 -68.95
C ILE A 10 -1.49 -110.41 -70.16
N ILE A 11 -0.19 -110.13 -70.03
CA ILE A 11 0.80 -110.37 -71.08
C ILE A 11 1.07 -111.88 -71.27
N LEU A 12 1.01 -112.68 -70.20
CA LEU A 12 1.11 -114.15 -70.26
C LEU A 12 -0.15 -114.82 -70.85
N LEU A 13 -1.34 -114.26 -70.62
CA LEU A 13 -2.59 -114.78 -71.20
C LEU A 13 -2.73 -114.47 -72.70
N PHE A 14 -2.25 -113.31 -73.17
CA PHE A 14 -2.26 -112.98 -74.59
C PHE A 14 -1.23 -113.76 -75.41
N SER A 15 -0.11 -114.15 -74.81
CA SER A 15 0.93 -114.96 -75.48
C SER A 15 0.52 -116.43 -75.66
N VAL A 16 -0.32 -116.98 -74.77
CA VAL A 16 -0.84 -118.35 -74.91
C VAL A 16 -1.97 -118.46 -75.95
N ILE A 17 -2.80 -117.42 -76.13
CA ILE A 17 -3.88 -117.42 -77.14
C ILE A 17 -3.35 -117.25 -78.57
N ILE A 18 -2.28 -116.48 -78.76
CA ILE A 18 -1.63 -116.30 -80.07
C ILE A 18 -0.86 -117.58 -80.50
N LEU A 19 -0.35 -118.36 -79.54
CA LEU A 19 0.26 -119.67 -79.82
C LEU A 19 -0.76 -120.79 -80.09
N PHE A 20 -2.02 -120.65 -79.68
CA PHE A 20 -3.07 -121.69 -79.88
C PHE A 20 -3.91 -121.50 -81.17
N LEU A 21 -4.01 -120.27 -81.69
CA LEU A 21 -4.67 -119.99 -82.98
C LEU A 21 -3.74 -120.12 -84.19
N GLY A 22 -2.41 -120.12 -83.97
CA GLY A 22 -1.41 -120.38 -85.01
C GLY A 22 -1.21 -121.86 -85.37
N SER A 23 -1.63 -122.80 -84.51
CA SER A 23 -1.38 -124.25 -84.69
C SER A 23 -2.47 -125.02 -85.44
N ILE A 24 -3.61 -124.39 -85.79
CA ILE A 24 -4.68 -125.03 -86.58
C ILE A 24 -4.57 -124.73 -88.09
N LEU A 25 -3.71 -123.77 -88.49
CA LEU A 25 -3.54 -123.36 -89.89
C LEU A 25 -2.34 -124.02 -90.62
N LEU A 26 -1.72 -125.05 -90.04
CA LEU A 26 -0.55 -125.74 -90.62
C LEU A 26 -0.80 -127.20 -91.06
N SER A 27 -2.05 -127.68 -91.14
CA SER A 27 -2.37 -129.06 -91.58
C SER A 27 -3.19 -129.21 -92.86
N ILE A 28 -3.53 -128.12 -93.57
CA ILE A 28 -4.16 -128.22 -94.90
C ILE A 28 -3.55 -127.17 -95.85
N VAL A 29 -2.30 -127.39 -96.25
CA VAL A 29 -1.75 -126.89 -97.51
C VAL A 29 -1.39 -128.13 -98.32
N TYR A 30 -2.36 -128.63 -99.11
CA TYR A 30 -2.05 -129.47 -100.25
C TYR A 30 -2.44 -128.70 -101.51
N GLU A 31 -1.41 -128.52 -102.34
CA GLU A 31 -1.41 -127.98 -103.70
C GLU A 31 -1.51 -126.46 -103.92
N PHE A 32 -0.46 -125.99 -104.59
CA PHE A 32 -0.23 -124.72 -105.30
C PHE A 32 0.40 -123.52 -104.57
N LYS A 33 1.65 -123.30 -105.00
CA LYS A 33 2.37 -122.03 -105.23
C LYS A 33 3.06 -121.33 -104.05
N THR A 34 4.38 -121.40 -104.14
CA THR A 34 5.49 -120.81 -103.37
C THR A 34 5.55 -119.26 -103.32
N ALA A 35 4.44 -118.55 -103.44
CA ALA A 35 4.39 -117.07 -103.34
C ALA A 35 3.78 -116.56 -102.02
N SER A 36 3.07 -117.40 -101.24
CA SER A 36 2.32 -116.96 -100.05
C SER A 36 3.18 -116.80 -98.78
N ILE A 37 4.20 -117.65 -98.57
CA ILE A 37 4.97 -117.73 -97.31
C ILE A 37 5.86 -116.49 -97.08
N ALA A 38 6.38 -115.86 -98.14
CA ALA A 38 7.20 -114.64 -98.00
C ALA A 38 6.39 -113.41 -97.54
N ILE A 39 5.11 -113.32 -97.93
CA ILE A 39 4.22 -112.21 -97.55
C ILE A 39 3.79 -112.33 -96.08
N THR A 40 3.56 -113.55 -95.58
CA THR A 40 3.15 -113.77 -94.19
C THR A 40 4.28 -113.44 -93.20
N LEU A 41 5.53 -113.74 -93.54
CA LEU A 41 6.70 -113.42 -92.71
C LEU A 41 6.98 -111.91 -92.63
N ILE A 42 6.80 -111.17 -93.73
CA ILE A 42 6.92 -109.70 -93.74
C ILE A 42 5.79 -109.06 -92.91
N ALA A 43 4.56 -109.58 -93.00
CA ALA A 43 3.43 -109.09 -92.20
C ALA A 43 3.61 -109.34 -90.69
N PHE A 44 4.24 -110.44 -90.28
CA PHE A 44 4.51 -110.73 -88.87
C PHE A 44 5.61 -109.81 -88.30
N MET A 45 6.68 -109.55 -89.07
CA MET A 45 7.71 -108.58 -88.69
C MET A 45 7.18 -107.15 -88.59
N PHE A 46 6.27 -106.75 -89.50
CA PHE A 46 5.61 -105.45 -89.43
C PHE A 46 4.73 -105.31 -88.18
N ASN A 47 4.01 -106.35 -87.78
CA ASN A 47 3.17 -106.33 -86.57
C ASN A 47 4.00 -106.22 -85.27
N ILE A 48 5.13 -106.92 -85.17
CA ILE A 48 6.02 -106.82 -84.00
C ILE A 48 6.67 -105.43 -83.93
N LEU A 49 7.11 -104.87 -85.06
CA LEU A 49 7.69 -103.52 -85.10
C LEU A 49 6.64 -102.44 -84.79
N PHE A 50 5.40 -102.62 -85.26
CA PHE A 50 4.28 -101.71 -84.97
C PHE A 50 3.85 -101.76 -83.49
N ALA A 51 3.80 -102.95 -82.88
CA ALA A 51 3.52 -103.10 -81.45
C ALA A 51 4.62 -102.45 -80.57
N TYR A 52 5.90 -102.60 -80.94
CA TYR A 52 7.01 -101.97 -80.23
C TYR A 52 6.97 -100.43 -80.32
N LEU A 53 6.63 -99.88 -81.49
CA LEU A 53 6.47 -98.44 -81.69
C LEU A 53 5.28 -97.86 -80.91
N ILE A 54 4.15 -98.56 -80.82
CA ILE A 54 2.99 -98.14 -80.01
C ILE A 54 3.33 -98.16 -78.51
N ILE A 55 3.94 -99.23 -77.99
CA ILE A 55 4.30 -99.31 -76.57
C ILE A 55 5.33 -98.22 -76.21
N ARG A 56 6.31 -97.96 -77.07
CA ARG A 56 7.30 -96.88 -76.86
C ARG A 56 6.66 -95.49 -76.90
N SER A 57 5.72 -95.25 -77.82
CA SER A 57 4.97 -94.00 -77.91
C SER A 57 4.10 -93.75 -76.67
N VAL A 58 3.37 -94.78 -76.21
CA VAL A 58 2.53 -94.70 -75.01
C VAL A 58 3.37 -94.49 -73.75
N ASN A 59 4.48 -95.21 -73.57
CA ASN A 59 5.37 -95.00 -72.41
C ASN A 59 6.03 -93.62 -72.40
N ASN A 60 6.43 -93.10 -73.56
CA ASN A 60 6.97 -91.73 -73.65
C ASN A 60 5.89 -90.68 -73.35
N LYS A 61 4.66 -90.88 -73.82
CA LYS A 61 3.52 -89.97 -73.52
C LYS A 61 3.14 -90.03 -72.04
N ILE A 62 3.14 -91.21 -71.42
CA ILE A 62 2.89 -91.38 -69.98
C ILE A 62 4.01 -90.71 -69.18
N ARG A 63 5.30 -90.94 -69.47
CA ARG A 63 6.40 -90.25 -68.77
C ARG A 63 6.32 -88.73 -68.90
N SER A 64 6.00 -88.22 -70.10
CA SER A 64 5.79 -86.79 -70.33
C SER A 64 4.64 -86.21 -69.51
N LEU A 65 3.49 -86.89 -69.44
CA LEU A 65 2.34 -86.45 -68.64
C LEU A 65 2.58 -86.56 -67.13
N THR A 66 3.35 -87.58 -66.70
CA THR A 66 3.69 -87.76 -65.28
C THR A 66 4.69 -86.68 -64.84
N ALA A 67 5.67 -86.34 -65.69
CA ALA A 67 6.63 -85.26 -65.43
C ALA A 67 5.96 -83.87 -65.38
N ASP A 68 5.02 -83.57 -66.29
CA ASP A 68 4.26 -82.30 -66.27
C ASP A 68 3.35 -82.17 -65.03
N ALA A 69 2.78 -83.29 -64.56
CA ALA A 69 2.00 -83.31 -63.32
C ALA A 69 2.88 -83.14 -62.06
N GLU A 70 4.04 -83.79 -62.01
CA GLU A 70 5.02 -83.64 -60.92
C GLU A 70 5.58 -82.21 -60.86
N GLU A 71 5.86 -81.58 -62.00
CA GLU A 71 6.33 -80.18 -62.07
C GLU A 71 5.29 -79.19 -61.53
N LYS A 72 4.00 -79.37 -61.88
CA LYS A 72 2.91 -78.52 -61.36
C LYS A 72 2.68 -78.67 -59.85
N VAL A 73 2.85 -79.88 -59.31
CA VAL A 73 2.80 -80.12 -57.86
C VAL A 73 4.03 -79.53 -57.17
N ASP A 74 5.20 -79.59 -57.81
CA ASP A 74 6.44 -79.02 -57.30
C ASP A 74 6.36 -77.49 -57.13
N PHE A 75 5.65 -76.77 -58.03
CA PHE A 75 5.38 -75.35 -57.84
C PHE A 75 4.67 -75.04 -56.54
N LEU A 76 3.64 -75.81 -56.18
CA LEU A 76 2.91 -75.61 -54.91
C LEU A 76 3.77 -76.01 -53.70
N ASN A 77 4.60 -77.04 -53.85
CA ASN A 77 5.48 -77.53 -52.79
C ASN A 77 6.60 -76.55 -52.40
N LYS A 78 7.07 -75.76 -53.35
CA LYS A 78 8.14 -74.76 -53.18
C LYS A 78 7.66 -73.38 -52.70
N ILE A 79 6.35 -73.17 -52.54
CA ILE A 79 5.83 -71.92 -51.99
C ILE A 79 6.25 -71.81 -50.51
N PRO A 80 6.96 -70.74 -50.09
CA PRO A 80 7.45 -70.57 -48.71
C PRO A 80 6.35 -70.18 -47.70
N THR A 81 5.08 -70.24 -48.12
CA THR A 81 3.89 -69.93 -47.33
C THR A 81 3.08 -71.20 -47.16
N PRO A 82 2.54 -71.51 -45.97
CA PRO A 82 1.68 -72.69 -45.79
C PRO A 82 0.49 -72.67 -46.76
N VAL A 83 0.41 -73.68 -47.63
CA VAL A 83 -0.69 -73.90 -48.58
C VAL A 83 -1.24 -75.31 -48.42
N MET A 84 -2.56 -75.41 -48.29
CA MET A 84 -3.28 -76.67 -48.12
C MET A 84 -4.47 -76.73 -49.07
N VAL A 85 -4.71 -77.87 -49.70
CA VAL A 85 -5.91 -78.12 -50.51
C VAL A 85 -6.78 -79.14 -49.78
N VAL A 86 -8.07 -78.83 -49.68
CA VAL A 86 -9.07 -79.69 -49.05
C VAL A 86 -10.18 -80.03 -50.02
N ASP A 87 -10.79 -81.20 -49.88
CA ASP A 87 -11.99 -81.58 -50.63
C ASP A 87 -13.28 -81.07 -49.95
N LYS A 88 -14.44 -81.33 -50.59
CA LYS A 88 -15.78 -80.98 -50.05
C LYS A 88 -16.09 -81.58 -48.69
N GLN A 89 -15.43 -82.68 -48.32
CA GLN A 89 -15.58 -83.31 -47.02
C GLN A 89 -14.55 -82.79 -46.02
N PHE A 90 -13.84 -81.70 -46.34
CA PHE A 90 -12.78 -81.11 -45.54
C PHE A 90 -11.56 -82.02 -45.36
N GLN A 91 -11.40 -83.06 -46.18
CA GLN A 91 -10.21 -83.90 -46.13
C GLN A 91 -9.08 -83.25 -46.91
N VAL A 92 -7.89 -83.25 -46.33
CA VAL A 92 -6.70 -82.69 -46.93
C VAL A 92 -6.25 -83.57 -48.09
N ARG A 93 -6.17 -82.97 -49.28
CA ARG A 93 -5.75 -83.61 -50.52
C ARG A 93 -4.31 -83.29 -50.87
N PHE A 94 -3.84 -82.13 -50.45
CA PHE A 94 -2.46 -81.67 -50.67
C PHE A 94 -2.06 -80.71 -49.55
N VAL A 95 -0.80 -80.78 -49.15
CA VAL A 95 -0.13 -79.78 -48.32
C VAL A 95 1.25 -79.55 -48.90
N ASN A 96 1.72 -78.31 -48.83
CA ASN A 96 3.12 -78.04 -49.16
C ASN A 96 4.05 -78.33 -47.98
N SER A 97 5.35 -78.30 -48.26
CA SER A 97 6.40 -78.49 -47.26
C SER A 97 6.28 -77.54 -46.06
N THR A 98 5.81 -76.32 -46.28
CA THR A 98 5.65 -75.29 -45.24
C THR A 98 4.54 -75.62 -44.23
N VAL A 99 3.38 -76.14 -44.67
CA VAL A 99 2.33 -76.64 -43.77
C VAL A 99 2.84 -77.81 -42.91
N ALA A 100 3.56 -78.74 -43.54
CA ALA A 100 4.16 -79.88 -42.87
C ALA A 100 5.16 -79.45 -41.77
N GLN A 101 5.98 -78.44 -42.03
CA GLN A 101 6.90 -77.85 -41.04
C GLN A 101 6.17 -77.22 -39.86
N VAL A 102 5.15 -76.41 -40.12
CA VAL A 102 4.36 -75.73 -39.07
C VAL A 102 3.61 -76.72 -38.18
N LEU A 103 3.09 -77.80 -38.76
CA LEU A 103 2.38 -78.86 -38.03
C LEU A 103 3.30 -79.91 -37.40
N LYS A 104 4.61 -79.90 -37.73
CA LYS A 104 5.58 -80.95 -37.37
C LYS A 104 5.12 -82.36 -37.79
N MET A 105 4.55 -82.47 -38.97
CA MET A 105 4.03 -83.72 -39.55
C MET A 105 4.57 -83.88 -40.98
N SER A 106 4.71 -85.11 -41.47
CA SER A 106 5.05 -85.32 -42.89
C SER A 106 3.84 -84.99 -43.77
N PRO A 107 4.04 -84.55 -45.04
CA PRO A 107 2.93 -84.32 -45.97
C PRO A 107 1.97 -85.51 -46.08
N GLU A 108 2.51 -86.73 -46.06
CA GLU A 108 1.73 -87.98 -46.13
C GLU A 108 0.88 -88.21 -44.89
N GLN A 109 1.35 -87.76 -43.72
CA GLN A 109 0.57 -87.82 -42.48
C GLN A 109 -0.58 -86.81 -42.47
N CYS A 110 -0.43 -85.67 -43.15
CA CYS A 110 -1.48 -84.65 -43.27
C CYS A 110 -2.57 -85.06 -44.26
N ILE A 111 -2.20 -85.74 -45.36
CA ILE A 111 -3.15 -86.15 -46.41
C ILE A 111 -4.18 -87.15 -45.84
N GLY A 112 -5.46 -86.91 -46.13
CA GLY A 112 -6.59 -87.70 -45.65
C GLY A 112 -7.13 -87.27 -44.27
N GLN A 113 -6.40 -86.45 -43.51
CA GLN A 113 -6.93 -85.87 -42.28
C GLN A 113 -7.93 -84.76 -42.58
N LYS A 114 -8.78 -84.42 -41.59
CA LYS A 114 -9.67 -83.27 -41.69
C LYS A 114 -8.90 -81.98 -41.42
N CYS A 115 -9.03 -80.97 -42.27
CA CYS A 115 -8.25 -79.72 -42.13
C CYS A 115 -8.44 -79.02 -40.78
N TYR A 116 -9.66 -79.07 -40.22
CA TYR A 116 -9.96 -78.52 -38.91
C TYR A 116 -9.24 -79.21 -37.74
N ASN A 117 -8.77 -80.44 -37.92
CA ASN A 117 -7.97 -81.16 -36.92
C ASN A 117 -6.48 -80.78 -36.97
N LEU A 118 -6.03 -80.12 -38.04
CA LEU A 118 -4.64 -79.71 -38.20
C LEU A 118 -4.38 -78.35 -37.56
N PHE A 119 -5.01 -77.28 -38.05
CA PHE A 119 -4.78 -75.91 -37.56
C PHE A 119 -5.63 -75.54 -36.33
N LYS A 120 -6.72 -76.28 -36.07
CA LYS A 120 -7.57 -76.16 -34.86
C LYS A 120 -7.91 -74.72 -34.48
N THR A 121 -8.36 -73.94 -35.46
CA THR A 121 -8.72 -72.53 -35.24
C THR A 121 -10.12 -72.41 -34.63
N PRO A 122 -10.43 -71.34 -33.87
CA PRO A 122 -11.79 -71.04 -33.42
C PRO A 122 -12.82 -70.92 -34.56
N HIS A 123 -12.37 -70.64 -35.78
CA HIS A 123 -13.25 -70.54 -36.95
C HIS A 123 -13.62 -71.91 -37.53
N CYS A 124 -12.83 -72.96 -37.28
CA CYS A 124 -13.09 -74.30 -37.80
C CYS A 124 -14.43 -74.87 -37.32
N ASN A 125 -15.17 -75.57 -38.19
CA ASN A 125 -16.51 -76.12 -37.90
C ASN A 125 -17.57 -75.09 -37.48
N THR A 126 -17.33 -73.80 -37.75
CA THR A 126 -18.32 -72.71 -37.55
C THR A 126 -18.65 -72.05 -38.89
N PRO A 127 -19.71 -71.24 -38.97
CA PRO A 127 -19.98 -70.40 -40.13
C PRO A 127 -18.83 -69.43 -40.50
N GLU A 128 -17.87 -69.19 -39.60
CA GLU A 128 -16.72 -68.31 -39.82
C GLU A 128 -15.54 -68.98 -40.54
N CYS A 129 -15.61 -70.29 -40.78
CA CYS A 129 -14.57 -71.04 -41.47
C CYS A 129 -14.38 -70.52 -42.90
N ARG A 130 -13.22 -69.91 -43.20
CA ARG A 130 -12.97 -69.30 -44.51
C ARG A 130 -12.97 -70.33 -45.64
N VAL A 131 -12.46 -71.53 -45.37
CA VAL A 131 -12.46 -72.67 -46.28
C VAL A 131 -13.88 -73.17 -46.56
N GLY A 132 -14.70 -73.33 -45.52
CA GLY A 132 -16.10 -73.74 -45.66
C GLY A 132 -16.95 -72.70 -46.40
N ARG A 133 -16.77 -71.42 -46.05
CA ARG A 133 -17.43 -70.30 -46.74
C ARG A 133 -17.04 -70.23 -48.21
N ALA A 134 -15.76 -70.41 -48.52
CA ALA A 134 -15.28 -70.40 -49.90
C ALA A 134 -15.92 -71.51 -50.74
N MET A 135 -16.04 -72.73 -50.20
CA MET A 135 -16.68 -73.84 -50.90
C MET A 135 -18.19 -73.65 -51.11
N ASN A 136 -18.87 -72.96 -50.19
CA ASN A 136 -20.32 -72.78 -50.23
C ASN A 136 -20.77 -71.54 -51.02
N LEU A 137 -19.97 -70.47 -51.01
CA LEU A 137 -20.34 -69.16 -51.55
C LEU A 137 -19.55 -68.76 -52.81
N ASP A 138 -18.65 -69.63 -53.28
CA ASP A 138 -17.83 -69.41 -54.48
C ASP A 138 -17.07 -68.06 -54.49
N ASN A 139 -16.44 -67.72 -53.37
CA ASN A 139 -15.66 -66.49 -53.23
C ASN A 139 -14.46 -66.69 -52.31
N VAL A 140 -13.48 -65.79 -52.39
CA VAL A 140 -12.32 -65.78 -51.49
C VAL A 140 -12.71 -65.08 -50.20
N PHE A 141 -12.52 -65.75 -49.07
CA PHE A 141 -12.71 -65.16 -47.75
C PHE A 141 -11.39 -65.16 -47.00
N ILE A 142 -11.06 -64.04 -46.38
CA ILE A 142 -9.85 -63.87 -45.55
C ILE A 142 -10.33 -63.54 -44.13
N GLY A 143 -9.65 -64.06 -43.11
CA GLY A 143 -9.94 -63.72 -41.73
C GLY A 143 -8.75 -63.98 -40.81
N ASP A 144 -8.72 -63.21 -39.73
CA ASP A 144 -7.68 -63.27 -38.70
C ASP A 144 -8.17 -64.14 -37.54
N THR A 145 -7.33 -65.04 -37.08
CA THR A 145 -7.67 -65.98 -35.99
C THR A 145 -6.40 -66.49 -35.33
N PHE A 146 -6.54 -67.42 -34.40
CA PHE A 146 -5.42 -68.12 -33.80
C PHE A 146 -5.45 -69.60 -34.18
N ALA A 147 -4.35 -70.11 -34.71
CA ALA A 147 -4.15 -71.54 -34.91
C ALA A 147 -3.58 -72.18 -33.64
N ASN A 148 -4.21 -73.26 -33.17
CA ASN A 148 -3.75 -74.02 -32.02
C ASN A 148 -2.86 -75.17 -32.49
N LEU A 149 -1.59 -74.85 -32.70
CA LEU A 149 -0.59 -75.75 -33.26
C LEU A 149 0.22 -76.43 -32.13
N PRO A 150 0.94 -77.52 -32.41
CA PRO A 150 1.84 -78.15 -31.43
C PRO A 150 2.94 -77.22 -30.90
N ILE A 151 3.25 -76.16 -31.63
CA ILE A 151 4.22 -75.12 -31.26
C ILE A 151 3.64 -74.02 -30.35
N GLY A 152 2.34 -74.08 -30.07
CA GLY A 152 1.60 -73.05 -29.34
C GLY A 152 0.53 -72.38 -30.19
N GLN A 153 -0.08 -71.34 -29.62
CA GLN A 153 -1.10 -70.55 -30.30
C GLN A 153 -0.43 -69.52 -31.22
N LEU A 154 -0.62 -69.66 -32.53
CA LEU A 154 -0.05 -68.76 -33.54
C LEU A 154 -1.16 -67.85 -34.10
N PRO A 155 -1.05 -66.52 -33.99
CA PRO A 155 -1.96 -65.62 -34.67
C PRO A 155 -1.72 -65.69 -36.18
N ILE A 156 -2.77 -66.00 -36.93
CA ILE A 156 -2.71 -66.21 -38.36
C ILE A 156 -3.80 -65.44 -39.08
N ARG A 157 -3.49 -64.97 -40.29
CA ARG A 157 -4.46 -64.55 -41.28
C ARG A 157 -4.56 -65.64 -42.33
N TYR A 158 -5.67 -66.34 -42.35
CA TYR A 158 -5.87 -67.41 -43.32
C TYR A 158 -6.98 -67.06 -44.30
N SER A 159 -6.86 -67.62 -45.49
CA SER A 159 -7.86 -67.48 -46.53
C SER A 159 -8.42 -68.85 -46.91
N GLY A 160 -9.65 -68.85 -47.41
CA GLY A 160 -10.18 -69.94 -48.21
C GLY A 160 -10.54 -69.43 -49.59
N ALA A 161 -10.11 -70.12 -50.63
CA ALA A 161 -10.51 -69.87 -52.02
C ALA A 161 -11.05 -71.18 -52.64
N PRO A 162 -12.17 -71.15 -53.40
CA PRO A 162 -12.75 -72.36 -53.98
C PRO A 162 -11.85 -72.92 -55.09
N LEU A 163 -11.67 -74.24 -55.09
CA LEU A 163 -10.95 -74.97 -56.14
C LEU A 163 -11.97 -75.60 -57.09
N LYS A 164 -11.93 -75.24 -58.38
CA LYS A 164 -12.88 -75.70 -59.40
C LYS A 164 -12.26 -76.79 -60.30
N ASP A 165 -13.08 -77.74 -60.72
CA ASP A 165 -12.72 -78.72 -61.74
C ASP A 165 -12.80 -78.14 -63.17
N ILE A 166 -12.47 -78.95 -64.17
CA ILE A 166 -12.51 -78.55 -65.59
C ILE A 166 -13.91 -78.14 -66.09
N ASN A 167 -14.97 -78.55 -65.39
CA ASN A 167 -16.36 -78.24 -65.70
C ASN A 167 -16.87 -77.02 -64.92
N GLY A 168 -16.00 -76.35 -64.15
CA GLY A 168 -16.33 -75.20 -63.32
C GLY A 168 -17.01 -75.54 -61.99
N ASN A 169 -17.17 -76.82 -61.64
CA ASN A 169 -17.75 -77.21 -60.37
C ASN A 169 -16.70 -77.10 -59.26
N ILE A 170 -17.08 -76.53 -58.12
CA ILE A 170 -16.23 -76.54 -56.93
C ILE A 170 -15.98 -78.00 -56.54
N ASN A 171 -14.72 -78.40 -56.39
CA ASN A 171 -14.25 -79.72 -55.96
C ASN A 171 -13.56 -79.66 -54.59
N GLY A 172 -13.30 -78.45 -54.08
CA GLY A 172 -12.63 -78.26 -52.81
C GLY A 172 -12.33 -76.79 -52.57
N ALA A 173 -11.38 -76.52 -51.68
CA ALA A 173 -10.83 -75.19 -51.47
C ALA A 173 -9.32 -75.26 -51.23
N ILE A 174 -8.63 -74.21 -51.63
CA ILE A 174 -7.25 -73.95 -51.28
C ILE A 174 -7.21 -72.95 -50.12
N GLU A 175 -6.41 -73.28 -49.13
CA GLU A 175 -6.15 -72.49 -47.94
C GLU A 175 -4.70 -72.01 -47.97
N TYR A 176 -4.49 -70.71 -47.80
CA TYR A 176 -3.17 -70.16 -47.50
C TYR A 176 -3.20 -69.44 -46.17
N VAL A 177 -2.13 -69.61 -45.39
CA VAL A 177 -2.01 -69.08 -44.03
C VAL A 177 -0.82 -68.13 -43.95
N LEU A 178 -1.05 -66.91 -43.45
CA LEU A 178 -0.03 -65.91 -43.17
C LEU A 178 0.13 -65.75 -41.66
N ASP A 179 1.36 -65.68 -41.19
CA ASP A 179 1.68 -65.33 -39.80
C ASP A 179 1.53 -63.81 -39.60
N ILE A 180 0.69 -63.40 -38.65
CA ILE A 180 0.44 -61.98 -38.32
C ILE A 180 0.95 -61.61 -36.92
N SER A 181 1.82 -62.42 -36.31
CA SER A 181 2.37 -62.18 -34.97
C SER A 181 2.99 -60.79 -34.84
N LYS A 182 3.77 -60.36 -35.85
CA LYS A 182 4.39 -59.03 -35.89
C LYS A 182 3.34 -57.90 -35.94
N GLU A 183 2.21 -58.09 -36.65
CA GLU A 183 1.13 -57.08 -36.70
C GLU A 183 0.49 -56.88 -35.31
N MET A 184 0.20 -57.99 -34.62
CA MET A 184 -0.38 -57.95 -33.28
C MET A 184 0.55 -57.32 -32.24
N GLU A 185 1.85 -57.56 -32.34
CA GLU A 185 2.85 -57.02 -31.43
C GLU A 185 2.94 -55.49 -31.51
N ILE A 186 2.79 -54.90 -32.71
CA ILE A 186 2.74 -53.45 -32.91
C ILE A 186 1.53 -52.85 -32.23
N THR A 187 0.34 -53.42 -32.44
CA THR A 187 -0.90 -52.91 -31.85
C THR A 187 -0.81 -52.94 -30.32
N LYS A 188 -0.25 -54.00 -29.76
CA LYS A 188 0.00 -54.10 -28.32
C LYS A 188 1.00 -53.03 -27.84
N ASN A 189 2.14 -52.89 -28.52
CA ASN A 189 3.19 -51.94 -28.13
C ASN A 189 2.70 -50.48 -28.20
N LEU A 190 1.98 -50.10 -29.25
CA LEU A 190 1.38 -48.76 -29.36
C LEU A 190 0.29 -48.52 -28.32
N SER A 191 -0.49 -49.55 -27.96
CA SER A 191 -1.47 -49.46 -26.88
C SER A 191 -0.80 -49.24 -25.51
N GLU A 192 0.27 -49.98 -25.22
CA GLU A 192 1.08 -49.79 -24.01
C GLU A 192 1.71 -48.39 -23.92
N LEU A 193 2.27 -47.90 -25.04
CA LEU A 193 2.81 -46.54 -25.12
C LEU A 193 1.72 -45.48 -24.87
N THR A 194 0.53 -45.67 -25.47
CA THR A 194 -0.61 -44.77 -25.28
C THR A 194 -1.03 -44.70 -23.82
N ASN A 195 -1.15 -45.86 -23.15
CA ASN A 195 -1.48 -45.92 -21.72
C ASN A 195 -0.41 -45.24 -20.85
N SER A 196 0.86 -45.36 -21.22
CA SER A 196 1.97 -44.72 -20.51
C SER A 196 1.90 -43.19 -20.62
N ILE A 197 1.61 -42.65 -21.81
CA ILE A 197 1.41 -41.21 -22.02
C ILE A 197 0.20 -40.69 -21.25
N LEU A 198 -0.93 -41.41 -21.28
CA LEU A 198 -2.13 -41.05 -20.51
C LEU A 198 -1.89 -41.04 -19.00
N ALA A 199 -0.95 -41.88 -18.52
CA ALA A 199 -0.50 -41.90 -17.13
C ALA A 199 0.57 -40.82 -16.80
N GLY A 200 0.91 -39.94 -17.75
CA GLY A 200 1.90 -38.89 -17.58
C GLY A 200 3.37 -39.34 -17.72
N LYS A 201 3.62 -40.59 -18.13
CA LYS A 201 4.97 -41.11 -18.41
C LYS A 201 5.42 -40.73 -19.80
N LEU A 202 5.85 -39.48 -19.94
CA LEU A 202 6.22 -38.90 -21.23
C LEU A 202 7.57 -39.41 -21.75
N ASP A 203 8.41 -40.06 -20.96
CA ASP A 203 9.72 -40.56 -21.42
C ASP A 203 9.66 -41.92 -22.11
N ASP A 204 8.53 -42.63 -22.01
CA ASP A 204 8.37 -43.93 -22.63
C ASP A 204 8.30 -43.80 -24.16
N ARG A 205 8.91 -44.77 -24.87
CA ARG A 205 8.98 -44.82 -26.34
C ARG A 205 8.65 -46.22 -26.83
N ALA A 206 8.07 -46.30 -28.01
CA ALA A 206 7.86 -47.57 -28.69
C ALA A 206 9.19 -48.05 -29.29
N LYS A 207 9.43 -49.37 -29.24
CA LYS A 207 10.71 -49.99 -29.64
C LYS A 207 10.76 -50.16 -31.16
N GLU A 208 11.50 -49.28 -31.83
CA GLU A 208 11.62 -49.25 -33.30
C GLU A 208 12.26 -50.52 -33.88
N GLU A 209 13.21 -51.11 -33.15
CA GLU A 209 14.01 -52.26 -33.57
C GLU A 209 13.20 -53.54 -33.76
N MET A 210 12.00 -53.61 -33.16
CA MET A 210 11.12 -54.78 -33.22
C MET A 210 10.35 -54.87 -34.54
N PHE A 211 10.38 -53.82 -35.36
CA PHE A 211 9.55 -53.69 -36.54
C PHE A 211 10.39 -53.39 -37.79
N GLU A 212 9.89 -53.83 -38.94
CA GLU A 212 10.53 -53.66 -40.24
C GLU A 212 9.55 -53.03 -41.24
N GLY A 213 10.08 -52.36 -42.28
CA GLY A 213 9.28 -51.75 -43.34
C GLY A 213 8.34 -50.65 -42.83
N ASN A 214 7.10 -50.64 -43.32
CA ASN A 214 6.12 -49.58 -43.03
C ASN A 214 5.78 -49.47 -41.53
N TYR A 215 5.82 -50.58 -40.79
CA TYR A 215 5.51 -50.58 -39.37
C TYR A 215 6.56 -49.86 -38.53
N ARG A 216 7.84 -49.98 -38.90
CA ARG A 216 8.91 -49.20 -38.29
C ARG A 216 8.70 -47.70 -38.50
N GLN A 217 8.32 -47.30 -39.72
CA GLN A 217 8.05 -45.88 -40.04
C GLN A 217 6.91 -45.30 -39.18
N ILE A 218 5.87 -46.09 -38.88
CA ILE A 218 4.79 -45.67 -37.98
C ILE A 218 5.33 -45.42 -36.58
N VAL A 219 6.11 -46.36 -36.04
CA VAL A 219 6.70 -46.25 -34.69
C VAL A 219 7.68 -45.07 -34.59
N GLU A 220 8.55 -44.91 -35.58
CA GLU A 220 9.44 -43.74 -35.69
C GLU A 220 8.64 -42.43 -35.76
N GLY A 221 7.54 -42.41 -36.52
CA GLY A 221 6.64 -41.27 -36.63
C GLY A 221 6.02 -40.89 -35.27
N VAL A 222 5.50 -41.88 -34.54
CA VAL A 222 4.94 -41.68 -33.20
C VAL A 222 6.02 -41.16 -32.24
N ASN A 223 7.22 -41.77 -32.22
CA ASN A 223 8.33 -41.32 -31.37
C ASN A 223 8.78 -39.89 -31.71
N LYS A 224 8.79 -39.50 -32.99
CA LYS A 224 9.09 -38.13 -33.43
C LYS A 224 8.04 -37.12 -32.96
N ILE A 225 6.75 -37.44 -33.09
CA ILE A 225 5.65 -36.59 -32.59
C ILE A 225 5.79 -36.40 -31.08
N LEU A 226 6.02 -37.49 -30.34
CA LEU A 226 6.25 -37.42 -28.90
C LEU A 226 7.42 -36.51 -28.56
N SER A 227 8.57 -36.70 -29.21
CA SER A 227 9.77 -35.90 -28.94
C SER A 227 9.56 -34.41 -29.25
N ALA A 228 8.81 -34.09 -30.31
CA ALA A 228 8.48 -32.71 -30.69
C ALA A 228 7.57 -32.01 -29.66
N VAL A 229 6.63 -32.73 -29.02
CA VAL A 229 5.71 -32.17 -28.03
C VAL A 229 6.31 -32.15 -26.63
N ILE A 230 7.04 -33.20 -26.24
CA ILE A 230 7.56 -33.36 -24.88
C ILE A 230 8.68 -32.37 -24.59
N THR A 231 9.53 -32.08 -25.58
CA THR A 231 10.70 -31.21 -25.36
C THR A 231 10.28 -29.80 -24.92
N PRO A 232 9.39 -29.07 -25.62
CA PRO A 232 8.91 -27.76 -25.16
C PRO A 232 8.17 -27.82 -23.82
N LEU A 233 7.37 -28.87 -23.57
CA LEU A 233 6.64 -29.03 -22.31
C LEU A 233 7.58 -29.23 -21.11
N LYS A 234 8.63 -30.04 -21.26
CA LYS A 234 9.66 -30.22 -20.22
C LYS A 234 10.41 -28.91 -19.96
N THR A 235 10.79 -28.17 -20.99
CA THR A 235 11.42 -26.85 -20.82
C THR A 235 10.51 -25.90 -20.06
N ALA A 236 9.24 -25.79 -20.45
CA ALA A 236 8.27 -24.95 -19.75
C ALA A 236 8.14 -25.37 -18.27
N ALA A 237 8.05 -26.67 -17.98
CA ALA A 237 7.95 -27.19 -16.63
C ALA A 237 9.17 -26.84 -15.77
N ILE A 238 10.39 -26.97 -16.31
CA ILE A 238 11.63 -26.59 -15.60
C ILE A 238 11.64 -25.11 -15.24
N PHE A 239 11.24 -24.23 -16.16
CA PHE A 239 11.21 -22.79 -15.93
C PHE A 239 10.15 -22.40 -14.90
N VAL A 240 8.96 -22.99 -14.97
CA VAL A 240 7.91 -22.80 -13.95
C VAL A 240 8.38 -23.30 -12.59
N GLU A 241 9.06 -24.45 -12.52
CA GLU A 241 9.61 -24.97 -11.28
C GLU A 241 10.64 -23.99 -10.67
N ARG A 242 11.57 -23.47 -11.47
CA ARG A 242 12.56 -22.49 -11.00
C ARG A 242 11.89 -21.21 -10.47
N ILE A 243 10.97 -20.64 -11.24
CA ILE A 243 10.22 -19.44 -10.84
C ILE A 243 9.43 -19.69 -9.54
N SER A 244 8.81 -20.87 -9.39
CA SER A 244 8.06 -21.23 -8.18
C SER A 244 8.93 -21.31 -6.92
N LYS A 245 10.25 -21.51 -7.08
CA LYS A 245 11.24 -21.52 -6.00
C LYS A 245 11.91 -20.16 -5.79
N GLY A 246 11.50 -19.12 -6.54
CA GLY A 246 12.08 -17.79 -6.48
C GLY A 246 13.39 -17.61 -7.27
N ASP A 247 13.79 -18.61 -8.06
CA ASP A 247 14.91 -18.51 -9.00
C ASP A 247 14.37 -17.98 -10.34
N ILE A 248 14.67 -16.71 -10.66
CA ILE A 248 14.27 -16.09 -11.93
C ILE A 248 15.37 -16.32 -12.97
N PRO A 249 15.19 -17.22 -13.94
CA PRO A 249 16.19 -17.51 -14.96
C PRO A 249 16.29 -16.42 -16.03
N ASP A 250 17.36 -16.49 -16.84
CA ASP A 250 17.43 -15.76 -18.11
C ASP A 250 16.33 -16.20 -19.08
N LYS A 251 16.04 -15.37 -20.08
CA LYS A 251 15.02 -15.65 -21.10
C LYS A 251 15.28 -16.96 -21.83
N ILE A 252 14.21 -17.70 -22.09
CA ILE A 252 14.24 -18.92 -22.89
C ILE A 252 14.59 -18.54 -24.33
N GLN A 253 15.68 -19.11 -24.84
CA GLN A 253 16.14 -18.95 -26.23
C GLN A 253 15.85 -20.22 -27.04
N GLY A 254 15.49 -20.07 -28.33
CA GLY A 254 15.25 -21.19 -29.25
C GLY A 254 14.28 -20.85 -30.40
N ASP A 255 14.32 -21.63 -31.48
CA ASP A 255 13.39 -21.51 -32.61
C ASP A 255 12.13 -22.37 -32.37
N TYR A 256 11.23 -21.86 -31.53
CA TYR A 256 9.92 -22.47 -31.28
C TYR A 256 8.89 -21.97 -32.30
N LYS A 257 8.07 -22.89 -32.83
CA LYS A 257 7.08 -22.61 -33.88
C LYS A 257 5.65 -22.86 -33.37
N GLY A 258 4.68 -22.19 -33.99
CA GLY A 258 3.27 -22.33 -33.65
C GLY A 258 2.98 -21.99 -32.19
N GLU A 259 2.11 -22.78 -31.56
CA GLU A 259 1.63 -22.59 -30.19
C GLU A 259 2.75 -22.66 -29.15
N PHE A 260 3.84 -23.40 -29.44
CA PHE A 260 4.99 -23.43 -28.54
C PHE A 260 5.69 -22.08 -28.45
N LYS A 261 5.69 -21.28 -29.54
CA LYS A 261 6.23 -19.91 -29.50
C LYS A 261 5.45 -19.05 -28.53
N ASP A 262 4.12 -19.18 -28.50
CA ASP A 262 3.26 -18.40 -27.62
C ASP A 262 3.48 -18.77 -26.14
N ILE A 263 3.63 -20.07 -25.84
CA ILE A 263 3.99 -20.53 -24.48
C ILE A 263 5.33 -19.92 -24.04
N ILE A 264 6.35 -20.00 -24.89
CA ILE A 264 7.68 -19.45 -24.57
C ILE A 264 7.65 -17.92 -24.43
N SER A 265 6.88 -17.23 -25.29
CA SER A 265 6.69 -15.78 -25.20
C SER A 265 6.03 -15.38 -23.88
N ASN A 266 4.97 -16.09 -23.48
CA ASN A 266 4.28 -15.85 -22.21
C ASN A 266 5.18 -16.12 -21.00
N LEU A 267 6.01 -17.18 -21.03
CA LEU A 267 7.00 -17.44 -19.99
C LEU A 267 8.09 -16.36 -19.94
N ASN A 268 8.56 -15.86 -21.09
CA ASN A 268 9.52 -14.75 -21.13
C ASN A 268 8.93 -13.44 -20.60
N LEU A 269 7.64 -13.15 -20.87
CA LEU A 269 6.92 -12.02 -20.27
C LEU A 269 6.80 -12.18 -18.75
N LEU A 270 6.55 -13.41 -18.26
CA LEU A 270 6.53 -13.71 -16.83
C LEU A 270 7.91 -13.47 -16.19
N ILE A 271 8.99 -13.93 -16.83
CA ILE A 271 10.38 -13.69 -16.38
C ILE A 271 10.67 -12.19 -16.30
N ASP A 272 10.40 -11.43 -17.36
CA ASP A 272 10.60 -9.97 -17.37
C ASP A 272 9.87 -9.28 -16.24
N SER A 273 8.62 -9.69 -16.03
CA SER A 273 7.78 -9.12 -14.99
C SER A 273 8.31 -9.41 -13.58
N MET A 274 8.75 -10.65 -13.34
CA MET A 274 9.33 -11.02 -12.06
C MET A 274 10.66 -10.31 -11.81
N ASN A 275 11.51 -10.16 -12.83
CA ASN A 275 12.73 -9.37 -12.75
C ASN A 275 12.44 -7.89 -12.42
N GLN A 276 11.41 -7.29 -13.02
CA GLN A 276 11.01 -5.92 -12.71
C GLN A 276 10.52 -5.77 -11.27
N ILE A 277 9.75 -6.75 -10.75
CA ILE A 277 9.31 -6.78 -9.35
C ILE A 277 10.51 -6.88 -8.41
N VAL A 278 11.45 -7.80 -8.70
CA VAL A 278 12.68 -7.98 -7.91
C VAL A 278 13.50 -6.69 -7.89
N HIS A 279 13.74 -6.08 -9.05
CA HIS A 279 14.46 -4.81 -9.15
C HIS A 279 13.78 -3.71 -8.33
N THR A 280 12.46 -3.57 -8.46
CA THR A 280 11.69 -2.56 -7.71
C THR A 280 11.77 -2.78 -6.21
N ALA A 281 11.65 -4.03 -5.75
CA ALA A 281 11.78 -4.39 -4.34
C ALA A 281 13.21 -4.12 -3.82
N GLN A 282 14.24 -4.39 -4.64
CA GLN A 282 15.63 -4.06 -4.31
C GLN A 282 15.87 -2.56 -4.23
N SER A 283 15.33 -1.77 -5.16
CA SER A 283 15.39 -0.30 -5.11
C SER A 283 14.77 0.23 -3.81
N LEU A 284 13.57 -0.24 -3.47
CA LEU A 284 12.88 0.13 -2.23
C LEU A 284 13.68 -0.28 -0.98
N ALA A 285 14.24 -1.49 -0.96
CA ALA A 285 15.08 -1.97 0.14
C ALA A 285 16.37 -1.14 0.30
N ASN A 286 16.87 -0.55 -0.79
CA ASN A 286 18.00 0.38 -0.80
C ASN A 286 17.58 1.84 -0.54
N GLY A 287 16.34 2.09 -0.14
CA GLY A 287 15.82 3.43 0.17
C GLY A 287 15.47 4.26 -1.06
N ASP A 288 15.53 3.71 -2.27
CA ASP A 288 15.15 4.42 -3.49
C ASP A 288 13.64 4.31 -3.73
N ILE A 289 12.90 5.32 -3.29
CA ILE A 289 11.46 5.46 -3.51
C ILE A 289 11.14 6.37 -4.70
N THR A 290 12.13 6.75 -5.51
CA THR A 290 11.93 7.54 -6.74
C THR A 290 11.51 6.69 -7.93
N VAL A 291 11.48 5.37 -7.77
CA VAL A 291 11.18 4.43 -8.85
C VAL A 291 9.73 4.54 -9.30
N THR A 292 9.54 4.77 -10.59
CA THR A 292 8.22 4.75 -11.22
C THR A 292 7.80 3.33 -11.59
N ILE A 293 6.69 2.87 -11.04
CA ILE A 293 6.08 1.58 -11.38
C ILE A 293 4.92 1.82 -12.35
N THR A 294 4.97 1.17 -13.51
CA THR A 294 3.88 1.17 -14.48
C THR A 294 3.20 -0.20 -14.49
N PRO A 295 1.93 -0.32 -14.09
CA PRO A 295 1.17 -1.56 -14.20
C PRO A 295 1.10 -2.04 -15.65
N ARG A 296 1.24 -3.35 -15.86
CA ARG A 296 1.18 -3.96 -17.20
C ARG A 296 -0.24 -3.99 -17.77
N SER A 297 -1.23 -4.11 -16.89
CA SER A 297 -2.65 -4.07 -17.21
C SER A 297 -3.46 -3.62 -16.00
N ASP A 298 -4.75 -3.40 -16.20
CA ASP A 298 -5.74 -3.18 -15.15
C ASP A 298 -5.88 -4.34 -14.16
N LYS A 299 -5.45 -5.55 -14.55
CA LYS A 299 -5.47 -6.77 -13.72
C LYS A 299 -4.16 -7.02 -12.98
N ASP A 300 -3.15 -6.18 -13.17
CA ASP A 300 -1.83 -6.34 -12.56
C ASP A 300 -1.84 -5.88 -11.09
N SER A 301 -2.56 -6.62 -10.25
CA SER A 301 -2.79 -6.29 -8.85
C SER A 301 -1.49 -6.11 -8.06
N LEU A 302 -0.45 -6.88 -8.39
CA LEU A 302 0.85 -6.78 -7.74
C LEU A 302 1.56 -5.46 -8.06
N MET A 303 1.66 -5.08 -9.34
CA MET A 303 2.29 -3.79 -9.69
C MET A 303 1.47 -2.60 -9.21
N ILE A 304 0.14 -2.69 -9.24
CA ILE A 304 -0.74 -1.65 -8.67
C ILE A 304 -0.50 -1.50 -7.17
N ALA A 305 -0.44 -2.61 -6.42
CA ALA A 305 -0.16 -2.58 -4.98
C ALA A 305 1.23 -2.01 -4.67
N LEU A 306 2.27 -2.41 -5.42
CA LEU A 306 3.61 -1.86 -5.27
C LEU A 306 3.66 -0.35 -5.59
N SER A 307 2.95 0.09 -6.63
CA SER A 307 2.86 1.52 -7.00
C SER A 307 2.21 2.35 -5.89
N THR A 308 1.08 1.87 -5.35
CA THR A 308 0.41 2.49 -4.19
C THR A 308 1.33 2.54 -2.98
N MET A 309 2.04 1.46 -2.67
CA MET A 309 2.98 1.42 -1.55
C MET A 309 4.11 2.45 -1.70
N ILE A 310 4.73 2.58 -2.87
CA ILE A 310 5.77 3.60 -3.11
C ILE A 310 5.19 5.01 -2.97
N LYS A 311 3.98 5.25 -3.48
CA LYS A 311 3.30 6.54 -3.35
C LYS A 311 3.06 6.89 -1.88
N ASP A 312 2.54 5.96 -1.10
CA ASP A 312 2.25 6.17 0.32
C ASP A 312 3.56 6.41 1.11
N PHE A 313 4.63 5.68 0.82
CA PHE A 313 5.96 5.95 1.41
C PHE A 313 6.49 7.34 1.06
N ASN A 314 6.42 7.76 -0.21
CA ASN A 314 6.83 9.12 -0.60
C ASN A 314 6.04 10.18 0.17
N GLN A 315 4.73 10.01 0.31
CA GLN A 315 3.89 10.94 1.06
C GLN A 315 4.24 10.97 2.55
N ILE A 316 4.43 9.82 3.19
CA ILE A 316 4.78 9.73 4.62
C ILE A 316 6.15 10.37 4.87
N ILE A 317 7.18 10.02 4.09
CA ILE A 317 8.52 10.58 4.24
C ILE A 317 8.53 12.09 3.95
N GLY A 318 7.80 12.53 2.92
CA GLY A 318 7.62 13.96 2.63
C GLY A 318 6.97 14.72 3.78
N ASN A 319 5.95 14.14 4.41
CA ASN A 319 5.31 14.72 5.60
C ASN A 319 6.28 14.80 6.78
N VAL A 320 7.06 13.75 7.05
CA VAL A 320 8.06 13.75 8.14
C VAL A 320 9.11 14.83 7.92
N LEU A 321 9.64 14.97 6.70
CA LEU A 321 10.58 16.04 6.35
C LEU A 321 9.97 17.43 6.56
N SER A 322 8.72 17.63 6.13
CA SER A 322 8.02 18.89 6.35
C SER A 322 7.80 19.20 7.83
N ILE A 323 7.47 18.20 8.65
CA ILE A 323 7.32 18.36 10.11
C ILE A 323 8.67 18.69 10.73
N ALA A 324 9.74 17.99 10.37
CA ALA A 324 11.07 18.26 10.89
C ALA A 324 11.54 19.68 10.54
N GLU A 325 11.26 20.16 9.33
CA GLU A 325 11.58 21.54 8.92
C GLU A 325 10.76 22.57 9.72
N GLN A 326 9.46 22.31 9.96
CA GLN A 326 8.61 23.14 10.82
C GLN A 326 9.09 23.17 12.27
N VAL A 327 9.46 22.02 12.85
CA VAL A 327 10.00 21.94 14.22
C VAL A 327 11.33 22.69 14.31
N SER A 328 12.22 22.52 13.34
CA SER A 328 13.50 23.25 13.28
C SER A 328 13.28 24.78 13.23
N SER A 329 12.40 25.25 12.35
CA SER A 329 12.04 26.68 12.27
C SER A 329 11.35 27.19 13.53
N GLY A 330 10.46 26.39 14.12
CA GLY A 330 9.77 26.72 15.37
C GLY A 330 10.74 26.85 16.55
N SER A 331 11.72 25.95 16.62
CA SER A 331 12.79 25.96 17.62
C SER A 331 13.66 27.20 17.52
N GLN A 332 14.02 27.62 16.30
CA GLN A 332 14.77 28.86 16.10
C GLN A 332 13.98 30.09 16.56
N THR A 333 12.67 30.09 16.31
CA THR A 333 11.78 31.16 16.76
C THR A 333 11.70 31.17 18.29
N LEU A 334 11.51 30.00 18.91
CA LEU A 334 11.45 29.86 20.37
C LEU A 334 12.74 30.30 21.06
N SER A 335 13.90 29.98 20.47
CA SER A 335 15.21 30.46 20.94
C SER A 335 15.32 31.98 20.87
N SER A 336 14.85 32.61 19.79
CA SER A 336 14.84 34.08 19.69
C SER A 336 13.90 34.72 20.72
N THR A 337 12.73 34.11 20.98
CA THR A 337 11.81 34.56 22.03
C THR A 337 12.42 34.40 23.42
N ALA A 338 13.24 33.37 23.65
CA ALA A 338 13.93 33.17 24.92
C ALA A 338 14.97 34.25 25.19
N GLN A 339 15.73 34.64 24.16
CA GLN A 339 16.67 35.75 24.24
C GLN A 339 15.97 37.08 24.49
N GLU A 340 14.85 37.34 23.81
CA GLU A 340 14.05 38.55 24.02
C GLU A 340 13.43 38.59 25.42
N LEU A 341 12.92 37.47 25.92
CA LEU A 341 12.41 37.34 27.28
C LEU A 341 13.52 37.58 28.31
N SER A 342 14.71 37.02 28.10
CA SER A 342 15.88 37.24 28.97
C SER A 342 16.27 38.72 29.02
N SER A 343 16.36 39.39 27.85
CA SER A 343 16.65 40.82 27.77
C SER A 343 15.58 41.68 28.45
N SER A 344 14.31 41.34 28.25
CA SER A 344 13.18 42.03 28.87
C SER A 344 13.18 41.84 30.39
N THR A 345 13.52 40.64 30.86
CA THR A 345 13.65 40.31 32.28
C THR A 345 14.75 41.14 32.94
N ASN A 346 15.91 41.30 32.29
CA ASN A 346 16.97 42.19 32.78
C ASN A 346 16.53 43.65 32.87
N THR A 347 15.77 44.13 31.89
CA THR A 347 15.21 45.49 31.90
C THR A 347 14.22 45.65 33.06
N GLN A 348 13.36 44.65 33.26
CA GLN A 348 12.37 44.64 34.33
C GLN A 348 13.02 44.58 35.72
N ALA A 349 14.12 43.85 35.88
CA ALA A 349 14.92 43.82 37.11
C ALA A 349 15.45 45.23 37.45
N SER A 350 16.08 45.90 36.49
CA SER A 350 16.60 47.25 36.67
C SER A 350 15.50 48.26 37.00
N SER A 351 14.35 48.20 36.33
CA SER A 351 13.20 49.06 36.67
C SER A 351 12.64 48.76 38.06
N ALA A 352 12.61 47.49 38.49
CA ALA A 352 12.16 47.13 39.83
C ALA A 352 13.11 47.68 40.91
N GLU A 353 14.43 47.62 40.69
CA GLU A 353 15.44 48.23 41.58
C GLU A 353 15.27 49.74 41.69
N GLU A 354 15.05 50.44 40.58
CA GLU A 354 14.85 51.90 40.55
C GLU A 354 13.57 52.32 41.28
N ILE A 355 12.47 51.58 41.07
CA ILE A 355 11.21 51.83 41.78
C ILE A 355 11.39 51.54 43.27
N ALA A 356 12.10 50.46 43.65
CA ALA A 356 12.37 50.15 45.05
C ALA A 356 13.12 51.29 45.75
N ALA A 357 14.19 51.80 45.14
CA ALA A 357 14.97 52.92 45.67
C ALA A 357 14.11 54.20 45.79
N SER A 358 13.30 54.51 44.77
CA SER A 358 12.39 55.65 44.78
C SER A 358 11.33 55.53 45.89
N MET A 359 10.86 54.31 46.17
CA MET A 359 9.90 54.04 47.25
C MET A 359 10.53 54.14 48.64
N GLU A 360 11.79 53.75 48.81
CA GLU A 360 12.53 53.97 50.06
C GLU A 360 12.68 55.47 50.36
N GLU A 361 13.10 56.25 49.36
CA GLU A 361 13.19 57.71 49.49
C GLU A 361 11.81 58.34 49.76
N MET A 362 10.77 57.89 49.07
CA MET A 362 9.41 58.35 49.28
C MET A 362 8.91 58.07 50.71
N ASN A 363 9.18 56.87 51.25
CA ASN A 363 8.82 56.53 52.62
C ASN A 363 9.53 57.41 53.65
N ALA A 364 10.81 57.73 53.42
CA ALA A 364 11.56 58.66 54.27
C ALA A 364 10.94 60.06 54.25
N ASN A 365 10.56 60.57 53.07
CA ASN A 365 9.89 61.86 52.93
C ASN A 365 8.51 61.88 53.60
N ILE A 366 7.73 60.81 53.47
CA ILE A 366 6.42 60.67 54.13
C ILE A 366 6.58 60.69 55.66
N GLU A 367 7.56 59.97 56.19
CA GLU A 367 7.85 59.93 57.62
C GLU A 367 8.30 61.30 58.14
N GLN A 368 9.14 62.00 57.39
CA GLN A 368 9.53 63.38 57.69
C GLN A 368 8.32 64.33 57.66
N ASN A 369 7.42 64.21 56.68
CA ASN A 369 6.19 65.01 56.60
C ASN A 369 5.27 64.76 57.79
N ALA A 370 5.07 63.50 58.19
CA ALA A 370 4.27 63.14 59.37
C ALA A 370 4.86 63.76 60.65
N SER A 371 6.19 63.73 60.80
CA SER A 371 6.91 64.34 61.93
C SER A 371 6.78 65.87 61.93
N ASN A 372 7.01 66.51 60.78
CA ASN A 372 6.89 67.97 60.63
C ASN A 372 5.47 68.45 60.89
N ALA A 373 4.46 67.72 60.41
CA ALA A 373 3.07 68.00 60.70
C ALA A 373 2.82 67.94 62.22
N LYS A 374 3.24 66.87 62.89
CA LYS A 374 3.06 66.73 64.34
C LYS A 374 3.79 67.82 65.15
N ALA A 375 4.98 68.23 64.74
CA ALA A 375 5.68 69.36 65.34
C ALA A 375 4.91 70.68 65.15
N THR A 376 4.39 70.91 63.95
CA THR A 376 3.60 72.11 63.60
C THR A 376 2.27 72.16 64.35
N GLU A 377 1.59 71.02 64.52
CA GLU A 377 0.37 70.88 65.33
C GLU A 377 0.63 71.32 66.77
N ASN A 378 1.71 70.81 67.39
CA ASN A 378 2.09 71.19 68.77
C ASN A 378 2.39 72.69 68.89
N ILE A 379 3.08 73.28 67.92
CA ILE A 379 3.37 74.72 67.90
C ILE A 379 2.06 75.52 67.80
N ALA A 380 1.14 75.12 66.92
CA ALA A 380 -0.15 75.78 66.76
C ALA A 380 -0.98 75.70 68.05
N ILE A 381 -1.04 74.54 68.70
CA ILE A 381 -1.74 74.37 69.99
C ILE A 381 -1.11 75.30 71.06
N SER A 382 0.22 75.28 71.21
CA SER A 382 0.92 76.15 72.18
C SER A 382 0.70 77.63 71.89
N THR A 383 0.74 78.04 70.62
CA THR A 383 0.51 79.44 70.21
C THR A 383 -0.94 79.85 70.46
N SER A 384 -1.90 78.95 70.30
CA SER A 384 -3.31 79.17 70.66
C SER A 384 -3.44 79.45 72.16
N GLU A 385 -2.79 78.66 73.01
CA GLU A 385 -2.79 78.87 74.46
C GLU A 385 -2.12 80.18 74.89
N GLU A 386 -0.98 80.53 74.28
CA GLU A 386 -0.30 81.80 74.51
C GLU A 386 -1.14 83.00 74.07
N ALA A 387 -1.82 82.91 72.93
CA ALA A 387 -2.73 83.94 72.45
C ALA A 387 -3.93 84.13 73.38
N VAL A 388 -4.48 83.05 73.97
CA VAL A 388 -5.51 83.13 75.01
C VAL A 388 -4.99 83.85 76.26
N LYS A 389 -3.79 83.51 76.73
CA LYS A 389 -3.15 84.20 77.88
C LYS A 389 -2.89 85.68 77.58
N GLY A 390 -2.42 85.99 76.37
CA GLY A 390 -2.21 87.35 75.89
C GLY A 390 -3.53 88.14 75.84
N GLY A 391 -4.60 87.53 75.36
CA GLY A 391 -5.94 88.13 75.34
C GLY A 391 -6.44 88.46 76.75
N ALA A 392 -6.24 87.56 77.72
CA ALA A 392 -6.59 87.80 79.11
C ALA A 392 -5.76 88.94 79.76
N ALA A 393 -4.49 89.10 79.37
CA ALA A 393 -3.66 90.22 79.83
C ALA A 393 -4.13 91.57 79.26
N VAL A 394 -4.54 91.59 77.99
CA VAL A 394 -5.15 92.77 77.36
C VAL A 394 -6.48 93.12 78.02
N ASP A 395 -7.33 92.14 78.32
CA ASP A 395 -8.61 92.35 79.01
C ASP A 395 -8.42 92.97 80.42
N LYS A 396 -7.44 92.47 81.18
CA LYS A 396 -7.02 93.08 82.45
C LYS A 396 -6.55 94.52 82.28
N THR A 397 -5.83 94.81 81.19
CA THR A 397 -5.37 96.16 80.87
C THR A 397 -6.53 97.10 80.56
N VAL A 398 -7.55 96.63 79.81
CA VAL A 398 -8.79 97.37 79.56
C VAL A 398 -9.51 97.68 80.88
N THR A 399 -9.61 96.72 81.80
CA THR A 399 -10.23 96.94 83.11
C THR A 399 -9.48 98.01 83.91
N ALA A 400 -8.15 97.90 84.01
CA ALA A 400 -7.33 98.87 84.72
C ALA A 400 -7.43 100.28 84.10
N MET A 401 -7.46 100.39 82.76
CA MET A 401 -7.61 101.68 82.08
C MET A 401 -9.00 102.30 82.28
N LYS A 402 -10.06 101.49 82.36
CA LYS A 402 -11.40 101.96 82.74
C LYS A 402 -11.42 102.51 84.16
N GLU A 403 -10.79 101.81 85.11
CA GLU A 403 -10.64 102.32 86.47
C GLU A 403 -9.87 103.64 86.52
N ILE A 404 -8.79 103.78 85.73
CA ILE A 404 -8.03 105.04 85.63
C ILE A 404 -8.93 106.16 85.09
N ALA A 405 -9.67 105.92 84.01
CA ALA A 405 -10.59 106.90 83.42
C ALA A 405 -11.64 107.37 84.44
N ASP A 406 -12.22 106.43 85.21
CA ASP A 406 -13.17 106.73 86.28
C ASP A 406 -12.55 107.59 87.40
N LYS A 407 -11.34 107.23 87.86
CA LYS A 407 -10.64 108.03 88.88
C LYS A 407 -10.28 109.42 88.38
N ILE A 408 -9.90 109.56 87.12
CA ILE A 408 -9.57 110.84 86.51
C ILE A 408 -10.82 111.70 86.30
N SER A 409 -11.97 111.09 85.99
CA SER A 409 -13.27 111.78 85.97
C SER A 409 -13.61 112.39 87.33
N ILE A 410 -13.40 111.63 88.42
CA ILE A 410 -13.55 112.14 89.79
C ILE A 410 -12.57 113.29 90.06
N ILE A 411 -11.30 113.17 89.67
CA ILE A 411 -10.31 114.24 89.82
C ILE A 411 -10.73 115.50 89.06
N SER A 412 -11.22 115.36 87.81
CA SER A 412 -11.75 116.47 87.01
C SER A 412 -12.88 117.19 87.75
N GLU A 413 -13.82 116.45 88.36
CA GLU A 413 -14.89 117.03 89.17
C GLU A 413 -14.37 117.74 90.43
N ILE A 414 -13.39 117.17 91.14
CA ILE A 414 -12.73 117.82 92.29
C ILE A 414 -12.05 119.13 91.85
N THR A 415 -11.36 119.14 90.71
CA THR A 415 -10.70 120.36 90.21
C THR A 415 -11.72 121.43 89.82
N ARG A 416 -12.87 121.05 89.25
CA ARG A 416 -13.99 121.97 88.97
C ARG A 416 -14.56 122.57 90.25
N GLN A 417 -14.79 121.74 91.27
CA GLN A 417 -15.26 122.21 92.59
C GLN A 417 -14.23 123.12 93.26
N THR A 418 -12.94 122.77 93.17
CA THR A 418 -11.84 123.58 93.70
C THR A 418 -11.74 124.92 92.99
N ASN A 419 -11.93 124.96 91.68
CA ASN A 419 -11.97 126.19 90.89
C ASN A 419 -13.13 127.10 91.33
N MET A 420 -14.32 126.52 91.56
CA MET A 420 -15.49 127.25 92.08
C MET A 420 -15.29 127.77 93.51
N LEU A 421 -14.68 126.97 94.39
CA LEU A 421 -14.34 127.38 95.75
C LEU A 421 -13.32 128.52 95.75
N ALA A 422 -12.29 128.43 94.90
CA ALA A 422 -11.28 129.46 94.73
C ALA A 422 -11.87 130.76 94.18
N LEU A 423 -12.81 130.67 93.22
CA LEU A 423 -13.56 131.82 92.72
C LEU A 423 -14.39 132.49 93.83
N ASN A 424 -15.12 131.70 94.62
CA ASN A 424 -15.89 132.21 95.75
C ASN A 424 -14.98 132.87 96.80
N ALA A 425 -13.83 132.27 97.10
CA ALA A 425 -12.83 132.83 98.02
C ALA A 425 -12.22 134.14 97.48
N ALA A 426 -11.96 134.24 96.16
CA ALA A 426 -11.47 135.45 95.53
C ALA A 426 -12.52 136.59 95.58
N ILE A 427 -13.81 136.28 95.38
CA ILE A 427 -14.91 137.23 95.52
C ILE A 427 -15.01 137.75 96.96
N GLU A 428 -14.98 136.86 97.95
CA GLU A 428 -15.08 137.26 99.36
C GLU A 428 -13.84 138.05 99.83
N ALA A 429 -12.65 137.69 99.32
CA ALA A 429 -11.43 138.46 99.54
C ALA A 429 -11.49 139.87 98.92
N ALA A 430 -12.09 140.03 97.74
CA ALA A 430 -12.36 141.33 97.15
C ALA A 430 -13.38 142.14 97.96
N ARG A 431 -14.38 141.46 98.55
CA ARG A 431 -15.41 142.05 99.42
C ARG A 431 -14.85 142.56 100.74
N ALA A 432 -13.81 141.93 101.28
CA ALA A 432 -13.12 142.33 102.51
C ALA A 432 -12.12 143.51 102.35
N GLY A 433 -11.98 144.08 101.15
CA GLY A 433 -11.18 145.28 100.91
C GLY A 433 -9.68 145.12 101.22
N GLU A 434 -9.08 146.08 101.93
CA GLU A 434 -7.63 146.07 102.27
C GLU A 434 -7.21 144.84 103.10
N HIS A 435 -8.10 144.29 103.93
CA HIS A 435 -7.80 143.13 104.79
C HIS A 435 -7.81 141.79 104.03
N GLY A 436 -8.38 141.74 102.81
CA GLY A 436 -8.49 140.53 101.99
C GLY A 436 -7.38 140.32 100.96
N LYS A 437 -6.47 141.30 100.77
CA LYS A 437 -5.46 141.28 99.70
C LYS A 437 -4.57 140.03 99.69
N GLY A 438 -4.12 139.56 100.85
CA GLY A 438 -3.32 138.33 100.96
C GLY A 438 -4.11 137.07 100.60
N PHE A 439 -5.38 137.01 101.00
CA PHE A 439 -6.30 135.92 100.66
C PHE A 439 -6.64 135.89 99.17
N ALA A 440 -6.80 137.05 98.53
CA ALA A 440 -7.09 137.14 97.10
C ALA A 440 -5.95 136.55 96.24
N VAL A 441 -4.69 136.78 96.61
CA VAL A 441 -3.52 136.21 95.91
C VAL A 441 -3.48 134.69 96.04
N VAL A 442 -3.74 134.16 97.24
CA VAL A 442 -3.82 132.71 97.46
C VAL A 442 -4.99 132.10 96.68
N ALA A 443 -6.16 132.75 96.69
CA ALA A 443 -7.33 132.29 95.95
C ALA A 443 -7.08 132.25 94.42
N ASP A 444 -6.44 133.27 93.83
CA ASP A 444 -6.10 133.24 92.39
C ASP A 444 -5.02 132.19 92.07
N ALA A 445 -4.08 131.94 92.99
CA ALA A 445 -3.10 130.86 92.85
C ALA A 445 -3.75 129.47 92.90
N VAL A 446 -4.69 129.24 93.82
CA VAL A 446 -5.48 127.99 93.90
C VAL A 446 -6.36 127.83 92.65
N ARG A 447 -6.96 128.92 92.16
CA ARG A 447 -7.75 128.94 90.92
C ARG A 447 -6.92 128.50 89.71
N LYS A 448 -5.75 129.11 89.50
CA LYS A 448 -4.81 128.74 88.42
C LYS A 448 -4.31 127.29 88.56
N LEU A 449 -4.09 126.80 89.78
CA LEU A 449 -3.72 125.40 90.02
C LEU A 449 -4.87 124.45 89.67
N ALA A 450 -6.11 124.81 90.02
CA ALA A 450 -7.30 124.04 89.69
C ALA A 450 -7.54 124.00 88.17
N GLU A 451 -7.41 125.13 87.46
CA GLU A 451 -7.49 125.19 85.99
C GLU A 451 -6.41 124.32 85.32
N ARG A 452 -5.15 124.37 85.80
CA ARG A 452 -4.07 123.50 85.31
C ARG A 452 -4.33 122.02 85.59
N SER A 453 -4.84 121.70 86.77
CA SER A 453 -5.15 120.31 87.16
C SER A 453 -6.34 119.77 86.36
N GLN A 454 -7.33 120.61 86.06
CA GLN A 454 -8.47 120.27 85.21
C GLN A 454 -8.02 119.98 83.78
N ALA A 455 -7.15 120.81 83.21
CA ALA A 455 -6.58 120.58 81.88
C ALA A 455 -5.76 119.28 81.83
N ALA A 456 -4.94 119.00 82.85
CA ALA A 456 -4.19 117.75 82.94
C ALA A 456 -5.12 116.52 83.08
N ALA A 457 -6.16 116.60 83.92
CA ALA A 457 -7.16 115.54 84.06
C ALA A 457 -7.90 115.28 82.74
N ALA A 458 -8.27 116.32 81.99
CA ALA A 458 -8.89 116.19 80.68
C ALA A 458 -7.98 115.44 79.69
N SER A 459 -6.69 115.81 79.60
CA SER A 459 -5.72 115.12 78.74
C SER A 459 -5.50 113.65 79.13
N ILE A 460 -5.44 113.33 80.44
CA ILE A 460 -5.31 111.94 80.89
C ILE A 460 -6.58 111.16 80.56
N ASN A 461 -7.76 111.77 80.71
CA ASN A 461 -9.03 111.11 80.38
C ASN A 461 -9.12 110.81 78.88
N GLU A 462 -8.75 111.76 78.02
CA GLU A 462 -8.68 111.55 76.57
C GLU A 462 -7.70 110.42 76.21
N LEU A 463 -6.49 110.44 76.78
CA LEU A 463 -5.49 109.39 76.57
C LEU A 463 -5.96 108.01 77.07
N SER A 464 -6.65 107.96 78.22
CA SER A 464 -7.18 106.73 78.78
C SER A 464 -8.28 106.14 77.89
N ASN A 465 -9.21 106.97 77.41
CA ASN A 465 -10.24 106.53 76.46
C ASN A 465 -9.66 106.05 75.13
N SER A 466 -8.64 106.74 74.60
CA SER A 466 -7.91 106.27 73.41
C SER A 466 -7.21 104.92 73.65
N SER A 467 -6.56 104.76 74.81
CA SER A 467 -5.88 103.52 75.20
C SER A 467 -6.84 102.35 75.39
N ILE A 468 -8.02 102.59 75.98
CA ILE A 468 -9.11 101.60 76.10
C ILE A 468 -9.49 101.10 74.71
N LYS A 469 -9.74 102.01 73.76
CA LYS A 469 -10.14 101.65 72.39
C LYS A 469 -9.09 100.79 71.69
N ILE A 470 -7.81 101.15 71.78
CA ILE A 470 -6.70 100.38 71.19
C ILE A 470 -6.59 98.98 71.84
N ALA A 471 -6.71 98.90 73.17
CA ALA A 471 -6.64 97.63 73.88
C ALA A 471 -7.85 96.73 73.58
N GLU A 472 -9.07 97.28 73.48
CA GLU A 472 -10.27 96.54 73.07
C GLU A 472 -10.15 96.01 71.63
N GLU A 473 -9.60 96.81 70.70
CA GLU A 473 -9.30 96.38 69.33
C GLU A 473 -8.27 95.24 69.31
N ALA A 474 -7.19 95.35 70.09
CA ALA A 474 -6.18 94.28 70.23
C ALA A 474 -6.76 92.99 70.82
N GLY A 475 -7.61 93.10 71.86
CA GLY A 475 -8.31 91.97 72.46
C GLY A 475 -9.26 91.27 71.48
N SER A 476 -10.01 92.04 70.69
CA SER A 476 -10.89 91.50 69.64
C SER A 476 -10.09 90.77 68.54
N MET A 477 -8.94 91.29 68.15
CA MET A 477 -8.05 90.60 67.19
C MET A 477 -7.56 89.27 67.74
N LEU A 478 -7.14 89.20 69.01
CA LEU A 478 -6.73 87.95 69.66
C LEU A 478 -7.87 86.94 69.75
N GLN A 479 -9.10 87.38 70.09
CA GLN A 479 -10.29 86.52 70.09
C GLN A 479 -10.60 85.93 68.71
N LYS A 480 -10.33 86.65 67.62
CA LYS A 480 -10.50 86.15 66.24
C LYS A 480 -9.37 85.24 65.78
N ILE A 481 -8.14 85.47 66.25
CA ILE A 481 -6.96 84.69 65.87
C ILE A 481 -6.97 83.30 66.52
N VAL A 482 -7.39 83.18 67.78
CA VAL A 482 -7.38 81.90 68.52
C VAL A 482 -8.13 80.78 67.77
N PRO A 483 -9.37 80.98 67.28
CA PRO A 483 -10.08 79.98 66.47
C PRO A 483 -9.32 79.60 65.19
N ASN A 484 -8.70 80.55 64.49
CA ASN A 484 -7.95 80.29 63.26
C ASN A 484 -6.69 79.45 63.53
N ILE A 485 -5.99 79.68 64.65
CA ILE A 485 -4.84 78.87 65.04
C ILE A 485 -5.29 77.43 65.37
N ARG A 486 -6.42 77.25 66.06
CA ARG A 486 -6.97 75.91 66.33
C ARG A 486 -7.36 75.19 65.04
N ARG A 487 -8.02 75.89 64.12
CA ARG A 487 -8.33 75.38 62.77
C ARG A 487 -7.06 74.95 62.02
N THR A 488 -5.97 75.70 62.18
CA THR A 488 -4.66 75.34 61.60
C THR A 488 -4.12 74.05 62.23
N ALA A 489 -4.21 73.89 63.55
CA ALA A 489 -3.82 72.64 64.21
C ALA A 489 -4.63 71.43 63.71
N GLU A 490 -5.95 71.57 63.56
CA GLU A 490 -6.83 70.52 63.01
C GLU A 490 -6.40 70.11 61.59
N LEU A 491 -6.16 71.07 60.69
CA LEU A 491 -5.72 70.78 59.32
C LEU A 491 -4.35 70.09 59.29
N VAL A 492 -3.45 70.48 60.19
CA VAL A 492 -2.12 69.86 60.29
C VAL A 492 -2.22 68.43 60.85
N GLN A 493 -3.17 68.17 61.75
CA GLN A 493 -3.48 66.83 62.23
C GLN A 493 -3.98 65.93 61.09
N GLU A 494 -4.83 66.45 60.20
CA GLU A 494 -5.27 65.75 58.99
C GLU A 494 -4.08 65.40 58.07
N ILE A 495 -3.10 66.31 57.91
CA ILE A 495 -1.87 66.02 57.16
C ILE A 495 -1.07 64.88 57.81
N SER A 496 -0.94 64.86 59.14
CA SER A 496 -0.23 63.79 59.85
C SER A 496 -0.94 62.44 59.69
N ALA A 497 -2.28 62.42 59.76
CA ALA A 497 -3.08 61.22 59.53
C ALA A 497 -2.93 60.69 58.09
N ALA A 498 -3.09 61.57 57.09
CA ALA A 498 -2.90 61.23 55.68
C ALA A 498 -1.48 60.74 55.39
N SER A 499 -0.45 61.34 56.01
CA SER A 499 0.94 60.89 55.85
C SER A 499 1.16 59.49 56.42
N ASN A 500 0.56 59.15 57.57
CA ASN A 500 0.63 57.79 58.11
C ASN A 500 -0.08 56.75 57.23
N GLU A 501 -1.19 57.13 56.60
CA GLU A 501 -1.88 56.29 55.62
C GLU A 501 -1.02 56.09 54.37
N GLN A 502 -0.40 57.15 53.84
CA GLN A 502 0.56 57.06 52.74
C GLN A 502 1.74 56.15 53.07
N LYS A 503 2.29 56.21 54.30
CA LYS A 503 3.35 55.29 54.76
C LYS A 503 2.90 53.84 54.68
N THR A 504 1.67 53.56 55.09
CA THR A 504 1.09 52.20 55.00
C THR A 504 0.94 51.77 53.53
N GLY A 505 0.46 52.67 52.66
CA GLY A 505 0.41 52.44 51.22
C GLY A 505 1.79 52.17 50.60
N GLY A 506 2.81 52.93 51.02
CA GLY A 506 4.19 52.74 50.57
C GLY A 506 4.78 51.39 50.96
N ILE A 507 4.48 50.88 52.15
CA ILE A 507 4.86 49.52 52.58
C ILE A 507 4.19 48.46 51.68
N GLN A 508 2.92 48.65 51.31
CA GLN A 508 2.22 47.72 50.41
C GLN A 508 2.80 47.73 49.00
N VAL A 509 3.13 48.91 48.47
CA VAL A 509 3.81 49.03 47.16
C VAL A 509 5.18 48.34 47.21
N ASN A 510 5.96 48.52 48.28
CA ASN A 510 7.25 47.84 48.43
C ASN A 510 7.10 46.31 48.44
N LYS A 511 6.07 45.78 49.13
CA LYS A 511 5.74 44.35 49.09
C LYS A 511 5.37 43.86 47.68
N ALA A 512 4.65 44.66 46.90
CA ALA A 512 4.34 44.33 45.50
C ALA A 512 5.60 44.31 44.62
N ILE A 513 6.57 45.20 44.88
CA ILE A 513 7.88 45.19 44.19
C ILE A 513 8.67 43.93 44.52
N GLN A 514 8.66 43.46 45.78
CA GLN A 514 9.27 42.17 46.15
C GLN A 514 8.61 40.99 45.43
N GLN A 515 7.31 41.03 45.18
CA GLN A 515 6.62 40.01 44.37
C GLN A 515 7.00 40.12 42.89
N LEU A 516 7.17 41.33 42.36
CA LEU A 516 7.69 41.54 41.01
C LEU A 516 9.10 40.96 40.86
N ASP A 517 9.97 41.11 41.85
CA ASP A 517 11.30 40.49 41.85
C ASP A 517 11.24 38.96 41.74
N GLN A 518 10.31 38.31 42.46
CA GLN A 518 10.09 36.87 42.31
C GLN A 518 9.66 36.49 40.88
N ILE A 519 8.79 37.29 40.25
CA ILE A 519 8.37 37.07 38.86
C ILE A 519 9.53 37.28 37.89
N VAL A 520 10.38 38.29 38.12
CA VAL A 520 11.58 38.53 37.32
C VAL A 520 12.52 37.31 37.38
N GLN A 521 12.78 36.77 38.57
CA GLN A 521 13.60 35.56 38.74
C GLN A 521 12.95 34.34 38.06
N GLN A 522 11.64 34.19 38.17
CA GLN A 522 10.91 33.11 37.49
C GLN A 522 11.00 33.24 35.96
N ASN A 523 10.84 34.44 35.41
CA ASN A 523 10.96 34.69 33.98
C ASN A 523 12.36 34.40 33.46
N ALA A 524 13.41 34.68 34.25
CA ALA A 524 14.78 34.32 33.90
C ALA A 524 14.94 32.80 33.79
N ALA A 525 14.44 32.05 34.78
CA ALA A 525 14.48 30.59 34.76
C ALA A 525 13.69 30.00 33.56
N VAL A 526 12.50 30.55 33.26
CA VAL A 526 11.70 30.14 32.10
C VAL A 526 12.43 30.45 30.79
N ALA A 527 13.12 31.59 30.69
CA ALA A 527 13.91 31.91 29.51
C ALA A 527 15.05 30.91 29.28
N GLU A 528 15.75 30.50 30.34
CA GLU A 528 16.80 29.46 30.26
C GLU A 528 16.22 28.10 29.86
N GLU A 529 15.13 27.66 30.50
CA GLU A 529 14.45 26.40 30.19
C GLU A 529 13.92 26.39 28.75
N MET A 530 13.37 27.51 28.28
CA MET A 530 12.89 27.69 26.92
C MET A 530 14.03 27.64 25.90
N SER A 531 15.20 28.20 26.23
CA SER A 531 16.40 28.07 25.39
C SER A 531 16.85 26.61 25.28
N SER A 532 16.96 25.90 26.41
CA SER A 532 17.32 24.48 26.43
C SER A 532 16.33 23.62 25.64
N THR A 533 15.03 23.87 25.81
CA THR A 533 13.97 23.14 25.08
C THR A 533 14.05 23.42 23.58
N SER A 534 14.39 24.65 23.18
CA SER A 534 14.58 25.01 21.78
C SER A 534 15.77 24.27 21.15
N GLU A 535 16.88 24.16 21.87
CA GLU A 535 18.05 23.40 21.41
C GLU A 535 17.72 21.91 21.27
N GLU A 536 16.99 21.33 22.23
CA GLU A 536 16.56 19.93 22.17
C GLU A 536 15.62 19.67 20.99
N LEU A 537 14.61 20.53 20.77
CA LEU A 537 13.69 20.40 19.64
C LEU A 537 14.42 20.54 18.29
N ALA A 538 15.41 21.44 18.20
CA ALA A 538 16.25 21.56 17.02
C ALA A 538 17.06 20.29 16.76
N ALA A 539 17.63 19.68 17.81
CA ALA A 539 18.33 18.41 17.70
C ALA A 539 17.39 17.26 17.29
N GLN A 540 16.17 17.20 17.82
CA GLN A 540 15.16 16.21 17.43
C GLN A 540 14.74 16.37 15.96
N ALA A 541 14.57 17.60 15.49
CA ALA A 541 14.29 17.88 14.10
C ALA A 541 15.42 17.41 13.17
N GLU A 542 16.68 17.63 13.56
CA GLU A 542 17.82 17.16 12.79
C GLU A 542 17.93 15.63 12.80
N TYR A 543 17.68 15.00 13.96
CA TYR A 543 17.59 13.55 14.07
C TYR A 543 16.51 12.96 13.15
N LEU A 544 15.34 13.58 13.07
CA LEU A 544 14.28 13.14 12.15
C LEU A 544 14.71 13.26 10.69
N LYS A 545 15.38 14.35 10.30
CA LYS A 545 15.92 14.54 8.95
C LYS A 545 16.97 13.48 8.62
N ASP A 546 17.86 13.18 9.56
CA ASP A 546 18.91 12.18 9.38
C ASP A 546 18.32 10.76 9.30
N ALA A 547 17.34 10.43 10.15
CA ALA A 547 16.66 9.14 10.16
C ALA A 547 15.95 8.83 8.83
N VAL A 548 15.43 9.85 8.15
CA VAL A 548 14.79 9.69 6.83
C VAL A 548 15.73 9.94 5.65
N SER A 549 16.98 10.36 5.90
CA SER A 549 17.98 10.65 4.87
C SER A 549 18.35 9.43 4.02
N PHE A 550 18.14 8.23 4.57
CA PHE A 550 18.26 6.96 3.86
C PHE A 550 17.34 6.90 2.63
N PHE A 551 16.16 7.52 2.70
CA PHE A 551 15.18 7.49 1.62
C PHE A 551 15.45 8.59 0.59
N LYS A 552 15.61 8.18 -0.67
CA LYS A 552 15.66 9.10 -1.81
C LYS A 552 14.24 9.45 -2.21
N ILE A 553 13.82 10.67 -1.89
CA ILE A 553 12.51 11.20 -2.26
C ILE A 553 12.54 11.86 -3.64
N VAL A 554 11.40 11.80 -4.33
CA VAL A 554 11.15 12.70 -5.46
C VAL A 554 11.02 14.09 -4.86
N LYS A 555 11.97 14.99 -5.13
CA LYS A 555 11.79 16.41 -4.84
C LYS A 555 10.65 16.89 -5.71
N GLU A 556 9.44 17.01 -5.14
CA GLU A 556 8.38 17.79 -5.76
C GLU A 556 8.91 19.21 -5.93
N ASP A 557 9.25 19.57 -7.15
CA ASP A 557 9.57 20.94 -7.51
C ASP A 557 8.28 21.74 -7.36
N LYS A 558 8.09 22.37 -6.20
CA LYS A 558 6.93 23.22 -5.85
C LYS A 558 6.74 24.44 -6.77
N ARG A 559 7.36 24.47 -7.95
CA ARG A 559 7.27 25.55 -8.95
C ARG A 559 6.18 25.36 -9.99
N THR A 560 5.68 24.16 -10.25
CA THR A 560 4.71 23.91 -11.33
C THR A 560 3.25 24.11 -10.94
N ASP A 561 2.90 24.02 -9.66
CA ASP A 561 1.50 24.14 -9.20
C ASP A 561 1.00 25.61 -9.07
N ARG A 562 1.87 26.59 -9.35
CA ARG A 562 1.50 28.02 -9.37
C ARG A 562 0.91 28.47 -10.71
N PHE A 563 1.13 27.74 -11.79
CA PHE A 563 0.70 28.15 -13.14
C PHE A 563 -0.74 27.73 -13.49
N GLU A 564 -1.28 26.64 -12.94
CA GLU A 564 -2.65 26.20 -13.27
C GLU A 564 -3.75 26.98 -12.50
N ARG A 565 -3.44 27.61 -11.36
CA ARG A 565 -4.40 28.44 -10.62
C ARG A 565 -4.69 29.82 -11.25
N GLU A 566 -3.86 30.29 -12.17
CA GLU A 566 -4.07 31.59 -12.84
C GLU A 566 -5.04 31.51 -14.03
N GLU A 567 -5.21 30.36 -14.70
CA GLU A 567 -6.14 30.25 -15.84
C GLU A 567 -7.60 30.08 -15.42
N THR A 568 -7.88 29.35 -14.33
CA THR A 568 -9.24 29.20 -13.81
C THR A 568 -9.81 30.50 -13.22
N SER A 569 -8.93 31.42 -12.80
CA SER A 569 -9.33 32.72 -12.25
C SER A 569 -9.73 33.75 -13.31
N LYS A 570 -9.26 33.61 -14.57
CA LYS A 570 -9.62 34.51 -15.68
C LYS A 570 -11.00 34.21 -16.29
N VAL A 571 -11.51 33.00 -16.15
CA VAL A 571 -12.86 32.62 -16.65
C VAL A 571 -13.96 33.14 -15.72
N HIS A 572 -13.72 33.21 -14.41
CA HIS A 572 -14.71 33.72 -13.45
C HIS A 572 -14.87 35.25 -13.55
N PHE A 573 -13.78 35.99 -13.80
CA PHE A 573 -13.81 37.46 -13.86
C PHE A 573 -14.58 38.02 -15.07
N LYS A 574 -14.72 37.25 -16.17
CA LYS A 574 -15.48 37.69 -17.36
C LYS A 574 -17.00 37.54 -17.19
N LYS A 575 -17.48 36.63 -16.34
CA LYS A 575 -18.92 36.43 -16.08
C LYS A 575 -19.50 37.45 -15.09
N GLU A 576 -18.70 37.95 -14.14
CA GLU A 576 -19.18 38.95 -13.17
C GLU A 576 -19.31 40.36 -13.76
N LYS A 577 -18.47 40.73 -14.74
CA LYS A 577 -18.54 42.06 -15.36
C LYS A 577 -19.84 42.30 -16.14
N SER A 578 -20.35 41.27 -16.83
CA SER A 578 -21.64 41.31 -17.55
C SER A 578 -22.86 41.38 -16.61
N LYS A 579 -22.75 40.84 -15.39
CA LYS A 579 -23.84 40.89 -14.40
C LYS A 579 -23.89 42.23 -13.67
N LYS A 580 -22.76 42.91 -13.51
CA LYS A 580 -22.65 44.21 -12.82
C LYS A 580 -23.20 45.37 -13.65
N GLU A 581 -23.05 45.34 -14.98
CA GLU A 581 -23.63 46.36 -15.88
C GLU A 581 -25.17 46.25 -16.00
N MET A 582 -25.75 45.06 -15.77
CA MET A 582 -27.20 44.87 -15.79
C MET A 582 -27.88 45.25 -14.45
N LEU A 583 -27.14 45.26 -13.33
CA LEU A 583 -27.67 45.63 -12.01
C LEU A 583 -27.64 47.16 -11.75
N LEU A 584 -26.75 47.90 -12.43
CA LEU A 584 -26.58 49.35 -12.26
C LEU A 584 -27.68 50.20 -12.90
N THR A 585 -28.58 49.61 -13.70
CA THR A 585 -29.73 50.32 -14.31
C THR A 585 -31.05 50.13 -13.57
N MET A 586 -31.11 49.30 -12.52
CA MET A 586 -32.36 48.96 -11.83
C MET A 586 -32.58 49.61 -10.45
N ASP A 587 -31.58 50.27 -9.84
CA ASP A 587 -31.67 50.72 -8.43
C ASP A 587 -31.75 52.25 -8.22
N ALA A 588 -32.13 53.02 -9.25
CA ALA A 588 -32.42 54.46 -9.10
C ALA A 588 -33.77 54.77 -8.44
N LYS A 589 -34.48 53.77 -7.90
CA LYS A 589 -35.71 53.94 -7.14
C LYS A 589 -35.71 52.95 -5.98
N THR A 590 -35.29 53.37 -4.78
CA THR A 590 -36.08 53.35 -3.53
C THR A 590 -35.21 53.87 -2.37
N GLN A 591 -35.76 54.82 -1.62
CA GLN A 591 -35.18 55.50 -0.46
C GLN A 591 -35.05 54.63 0.81
N LYS A 592 -34.07 55.00 1.64
CA LYS A 592 -34.04 54.99 3.12
C LYS A 592 -34.41 53.69 3.86
N ARG A 593 -33.42 53.12 4.55
CA ARG A 593 -33.37 53.06 6.03
C ARG A 593 -32.05 52.47 6.52
N ASP A 594 -31.48 53.19 7.47
CA ASP A 594 -30.22 52.94 8.19
C ASP A 594 -30.42 51.80 9.21
N PHE A 595 -29.53 50.80 9.21
CA PHE A 595 -29.53 49.65 10.13
C PHE A 595 -28.08 49.32 10.53
N LEU A 596 -27.51 50.15 11.39
CA LEU A 596 -26.26 49.86 12.10
C LEU A 596 -26.37 50.40 13.54
N ASP A 597 -26.99 49.62 14.41
CA ASP A 597 -26.68 49.60 15.86
C ASP A 597 -27.62 48.60 16.54
N LYS A 598 -27.17 47.37 16.86
CA LYS A 598 -27.79 46.49 17.89
C LYS A 598 -26.96 45.31 18.41
N ASP A 599 -25.78 45.00 17.88
CA ASP A 599 -25.09 43.74 18.26
C ASP A 599 -23.77 43.92 19.03
N PHE A 600 -23.62 44.97 19.85
CA PHE A 600 -22.43 45.17 20.69
C PHE A 600 -22.68 45.34 22.20
N GLU A 601 -23.77 44.78 22.73
CA GLU A 601 -23.95 44.61 24.18
C GLU A 601 -24.49 43.21 24.53
N LYS A 602 -23.62 42.20 24.38
CA LYS A 602 -23.61 40.99 25.21
C LYS A 602 -22.40 40.15 24.82
N TYR A 603 -21.27 40.40 25.46
CA TYR A 603 -20.31 39.41 26.00
C TYR A 603 -19.17 40.15 26.69
#